data_AF-A0A841YHJ2-F1
#
_entry.id   AF-A0A841YHJ2-F1
#
_cell.length_a   1.000
_cell.length_b   1.000
_cell.length_c   1.000
_cell.angle_alpha   90.00
_cell.angle_beta   90.00
_cell.angle_gamma   90.00
#
_symmetry.space_group_name_H-M   'P 1'
#
loop_
_entity.id
_entity.type
_entity.pdbx_description
1 polymer ?
#
loop_
_entity_poly.entity_id
_entity_poly.type
_entity_poly.pdbx_seq_one_letter_code
_entity_poly.pdbx_strand_id
1 'polypeptide(L)'
;MARPTTKVDLENASYEKYQLLMQTLDAIPEEAKTAPFTFDISKQKEAHWKRDKNIRDVLIHLYEWQQLLLKWVEANVEGERKPFLKEGYNWKTYGAMNQLFWEKHQQTEFTTALTLLEESHHQVMQLMEPFSNDELFRKGAVSWSGGTTLGSYFISTTSSHYDWAIKKLKKHQKSVTYTS
;
A
#
# COMPACT_ATOMS: atom_id res chain seq x y z
N MET A 1 -7.15 15.55 -1.40
CA MET A 1 -5.89 16.31 -1.59
C MET A 1 -5.42 16.10 -3.01
N ALA A 2 -4.75 17.09 -3.60
CA ALA A 2 -4.15 16.94 -4.92
C ALA A 2 -3.08 15.84 -4.89
N ARG A 3 -2.86 15.19 -6.03
CA ARG A 3 -1.79 14.18 -6.16
C ARG A 3 -0.43 14.90 -6.09
N PRO A 4 0.57 14.37 -5.35
CA PRO A 4 1.89 14.98 -5.28
C PRO A 4 2.51 15.20 -6.67
N THR A 5 3.16 16.35 -6.86
CA THR A 5 3.84 16.73 -8.11
C THR A 5 5.32 17.05 -7.92
N THR A 6 5.80 17.06 -6.68
CA THR A 6 7.21 17.27 -6.32
C THR A 6 7.66 16.22 -5.31
N LYS A 7 8.97 16.05 -5.16
CA LYS A 7 9.57 15.14 -4.16
C LYS A 7 9.09 15.50 -2.75
N VAL A 8 9.13 16.77 -2.39
CA VAL A 8 8.68 17.27 -1.09
C VAL A 8 7.20 16.96 -0.85
N ASP A 9 6.34 17.21 -1.85
CA ASP A 9 4.90 16.86 -1.73
C ASP A 9 4.69 15.36 -1.55
N LEU A 10 5.51 14.53 -2.20
CA LEU A 10 5.42 13.08 -2.12
C LEU A 10 5.88 12.57 -0.76
N GLU A 11 6.97 13.09 -0.22
CA GLU A 11 7.49 12.78 1.11
C GLU A 11 6.45 13.14 2.17
N ASN A 12 5.95 14.38 2.13
CA ASN A 12 4.93 14.87 3.06
C ASN A 12 3.64 14.05 2.95
N ALA A 13 3.11 13.84 1.75
CA ALA A 13 1.89 13.07 1.57
C ALA A 13 2.06 11.61 1.99
N SER A 14 3.23 11.00 1.79
CA SER A 14 3.51 9.63 2.23
C SER A 14 3.52 9.55 3.76
N TYR A 15 4.21 10.49 4.42
CA TYR A 15 4.28 10.57 5.86
C TYR A 15 2.92 10.86 6.51
N GLU A 16 2.25 11.94 6.11
CA GLU A 16 0.96 12.34 6.70
C GLU A 16 -0.11 11.27 6.56
N LYS A 17 -0.15 10.58 5.40
CA LYS A 17 -1.11 9.49 5.18
C LYS A 17 -0.78 8.24 5.95
N TYR A 18 0.50 7.93 6.14
CA TYR A 18 0.91 6.86 7.03
C TYR A 18 0.52 7.16 8.48
N GLN A 19 0.80 8.37 8.97
CA GLN A 19 0.40 8.80 10.31
C GLN A 19 -1.12 8.74 10.50
N LEU A 20 -1.89 9.19 9.51
CA LEU A 20 -3.35 9.11 9.56
C LEU A 20 -3.86 7.65 9.55
N LEU A 21 -3.16 6.74 8.85
CA LEU A 21 -3.45 5.31 8.90
C LEU A 21 -3.22 4.75 10.31
N MET A 22 -2.10 5.07 10.94
CA MET A 22 -1.78 4.64 12.30
C MET A 22 -2.80 5.19 13.31
N GLN A 23 -3.11 6.48 13.25
CA GLN A 23 -4.16 7.09 14.09
C GLN A 23 -5.53 6.45 13.89
N THR A 24 -5.86 6.04 12.65
CA THR A 24 -7.11 5.33 12.35
C THR A 24 -7.11 3.93 12.98
N LEU A 25 -5.97 3.24 13.01
CA LEU A 25 -5.82 1.95 13.69
C LEU A 25 -5.92 2.08 15.20
N ASP A 26 -5.28 3.09 15.79
CA ASP A 26 -5.30 3.31 17.24
C ASP A 26 -6.68 3.66 17.77
N ALA A 27 -7.50 4.32 16.95
CA ALA A 27 -8.88 4.65 17.28
C ALA A 27 -9.87 3.47 17.13
N ILE A 28 -9.41 2.28 16.74
CA ILE A 28 -10.22 1.05 16.70
C ILE A 28 -10.02 0.30 18.03
N PRO A 29 -11.09 -0.11 18.73
CA PRO A 29 -11.00 -0.91 19.96
C PRO A 29 -10.16 -2.18 19.76
N GLU A 30 -9.44 -2.63 20.79
CA GLU A 30 -8.47 -3.72 20.62
C GLU A 30 -9.10 -5.04 20.17
N GLU A 31 -10.25 -5.38 20.75
CA GLU A 31 -11.05 -6.54 20.35
C GLU A 31 -11.50 -6.47 18.89
N ALA A 32 -11.61 -5.26 18.33
CA ALA A 32 -11.99 -5.03 16.94
C ALA A 32 -10.80 -5.05 15.98
N LYS A 33 -9.54 -4.96 16.44
CA LYS A 33 -8.37 -4.95 15.54
C LYS A 33 -8.13 -6.31 14.87
N THR A 34 -8.49 -7.40 15.54
CA THR A 34 -8.40 -8.77 15.02
C THR A 34 -9.74 -9.32 14.52
N ALA A 35 -10.84 -8.61 14.80
CA ALA A 35 -12.18 -9.03 14.39
C ALA A 35 -12.37 -9.06 12.87
N PRO A 36 -13.21 -9.98 12.36
CA PRO A 36 -13.63 -9.96 10.96
C PRO A 36 -14.39 -8.68 10.60
N PHE A 37 -14.29 -8.27 9.34
CA PHE A 37 -15.11 -7.21 8.76
C PHE A 37 -16.56 -7.69 8.58
N THR A 38 -17.51 -6.92 9.10
CA THR A 38 -18.95 -7.25 9.08
C THR A 38 -19.81 -6.24 8.31
N PHE A 39 -19.20 -5.17 7.77
CA PHE A 39 -19.92 -4.13 7.04
C PHE A 39 -20.45 -4.60 5.67
N ASP A 40 -21.56 -4.02 5.23
CA ASP A 40 -22.18 -4.35 3.93
C ASP A 40 -21.27 -4.01 2.74
N ILE A 41 -21.05 -4.99 1.86
CA ILE A 41 -20.28 -4.86 0.62
C ILE A 41 -21.13 -4.99 -0.65
N SER A 42 -22.46 -5.09 -0.55
CA SER A 42 -23.38 -5.28 -1.69
C SER A 42 -23.22 -4.24 -2.80
N LYS A 43 -22.91 -2.99 -2.42
CA LYS A 43 -22.69 -1.85 -3.33
C LYS A 43 -21.25 -1.70 -3.80
N GLN A 44 -20.34 -2.59 -3.39
CA GLN A 44 -18.91 -2.48 -3.68
C GLN A 44 -18.52 -3.41 -4.83
N LYS A 45 -17.73 -2.92 -5.79
CA LYS A 45 -17.43 -3.65 -7.03
C LYS A 45 -16.01 -4.20 -7.07
N GLU A 46 -15.09 -3.57 -6.35
CA GLU A 46 -13.68 -3.91 -6.37
C GLU A 46 -13.40 -5.20 -5.60
N ALA A 47 -12.51 -6.05 -6.14
CA ALA A 47 -12.23 -7.38 -5.58
C ALA A 47 -11.74 -7.35 -4.12
N HIS A 48 -11.03 -6.28 -3.73
CA HIS A 48 -10.49 -6.15 -2.37
C HIS A 48 -11.59 -6.14 -1.30
N TRP A 49 -12.82 -5.73 -1.62
CA TRP A 49 -13.94 -5.77 -0.67
C TRP A 49 -14.32 -7.18 -0.26
N LYS A 50 -14.18 -8.15 -1.17
CA LYS A 50 -14.42 -9.57 -0.90
C LYS A 50 -13.16 -10.27 -0.38
N ARG A 51 -11.98 -9.89 -0.86
CA ARG A 51 -10.70 -10.52 -0.51
C ARG A 51 -10.34 -10.31 0.96
N ASP A 52 -10.12 -9.07 1.39
CA ASP A 52 -9.61 -8.79 2.74
C ASP A 52 -10.72 -8.97 3.77
N LYS A 53 -10.46 -9.78 4.80
CA LYS A 53 -11.43 -10.23 5.81
C LYS A 53 -11.30 -9.51 7.14
N ASN A 54 -10.12 -8.96 7.44
CA ASN A 54 -9.84 -8.22 8.67
C ASN A 54 -8.71 -7.20 8.44
N ILE A 55 -8.32 -6.47 9.49
CA ILE A 55 -7.30 -5.43 9.40
C ILE A 55 -5.95 -5.98 8.92
N ARG A 56 -5.52 -7.14 9.43
CA ARG A 56 -4.27 -7.80 9.00
C ARG A 56 -4.20 -7.92 7.48
N ASP A 57 -5.26 -8.37 6.81
CA ASP A 57 -5.26 -8.52 5.36
C ASP A 57 -5.02 -7.18 4.62
N VAL A 58 -5.52 -6.07 5.18
CA VAL A 58 -5.28 -4.72 4.65
C VAL A 58 -3.82 -4.31 4.83
N LEU A 59 -3.25 -4.54 6.02
CA LEU A 59 -1.85 -4.22 6.31
C LEU A 59 -0.88 -5.03 5.44
N ILE A 60 -1.14 -6.33 5.29
CA ILE A 60 -0.36 -7.20 4.41
C ILE A 60 -0.44 -6.77 2.96
N HIS A 61 -1.61 -6.31 2.51
CA HIS A 61 -1.76 -5.82 1.14
C HIS A 61 -0.90 -4.57 0.88
N LEU A 62 -0.83 -3.65 1.86
CA LEU A 62 0.09 -2.50 1.79
C LEU A 62 1.55 -2.97 1.78
N TYR A 63 1.92 -3.84 2.71
CA TYR A 63 3.27 -4.40 2.82
C TYR A 63 3.74 -5.07 1.52
N GLU A 64 2.96 -5.98 0.94
CA GLU A 64 3.38 -6.70 -0.28
C GLU A 64 3.55 -5.75 -1.48
N TRP A 65 2.77 -4.67 -1.58
CA TRP A 65 2.95 -3.66 -2.61
C TRP A 65 4.19 -2.80 -2.40
N GLN A 66 4.56 -2.53 -1.14
CA GLN A 66 5.83 -1.87 -0.82
C GLN A 66 7.01 -2.80 -1.13
N GLN A 67 6.88 -4.10 -0.86
CA GLN A 67 7.89 -5.08 -1.26
C GLN A 67 8.06 -5.18 -2.78
N LEU A 68 7.00 -5.01 -3.57
CA LEU A 68 7.12 -4.89 -5.03
C LEU A 68 7.97 -3.67 -5.41
N LEU A 69 7.69 -2.50 -4.81
CA LEU A 69 8.44 -1.27 -5.07
C LEU A 69 9.91 -1.43 -4.72
N LEU A 70 10.20 -1.91 -3.51
CA LEU A 70 11.56 -2.07 -3.00
C LEU A 70 12.40 -2.93 -3.94
N LYS A 71 11.93 -4.15 -4.23
CA LYS A 71 12.62 -5.09 -5.12
C LYS A 71 12.74 -4.60 -6.55
N TRP A 72 11.71 -3.89 -7.04
CA TRP A 72 11.71 -3.36 -8.40
C TRP A 72 12.72 -2.24 -8.57
N VAL A 73 12.77 -1.28 -7.64
CA VAL A 73 13.71 -0.16 -7.69
C VAL A 73 15.14 -0.66 -7.50
N GLU A 74 15.40 -1.48 -6.48
CA GLU A 74 16.72 -2.06 -6.20
C GLU A 74 17.30 -2.75 -7.44
N ALA A 75 16.58 -3.73 -7.99
CA ALA A 75 17.04 -4.47 -9.16
C ALA A 75 17.33 -3.55 -10.36
N ASN A 76 16.46 -2.58 -10.64
CA ASN A 76 16.64 -1.71 -11.80
C ASN A 76 17.74 -0.64 -11.61
N VAL A 77 18.02 -0.23 -10.37
CA VAL A 77 19.19 0.60 -10.03
C VAL A 77 20.49 -0.19 -10.23
N GLU A 78 20.50 -1.48 -9.89
CA GLU A 78 21.63 -2.39 -10.12
C GLU A 78 21.79 -2.83 -11.59
N GLY A 79 20.90 -2.38 -12.48
CA GLY A 79 20.94 -2.70 -13.91
C GLY A 79 20.22 -4.00 -14.28
N GLU A 80 19.64 -4.72 -13.32
CA GLU A 80 18.78 -5.88 -13.55
C GLU A 80 17.37 -5.43 -13.95
N ARG A 81 17.12 -5.33 -15.26
CA ARG A 81 15.82 -4.89 -15.78
C ARG A 81 14.70 -5.84 -15.39
N LYS A 82 13.84 -5.40 -14.46
CA LYS A 82 12.67 -6.14 -13.99
C LYS A 82 11.40 -5.30 -14.10
N PRO A 83 10.24 -5.91 -14.41
CA PRO A 83 8.96 -5.23 -14.31
C PRO A 83 8.56 -4.98 -12.84
N PHE A 84 7.68 -4.00 -12.61
CA PHE A 84 7.16 -3.70 -11.27
C PHE A 84 6.28 -4.83 -10.72
N LEU A 85 5.43 -5.41 -11.58
CA LEU A 85 4.58 -6.55 -11.22
C LEU A 85 5.37 -7.85 -11.33
N LYS A 86 5.03 -8.84 -10.50
CA LYS A 86 5.64 -10.18 -10.56
C LYS A 86 5.50 -10.78 -11.97
N GLU A 87 6.48 -11.59 -12.35
CA GLU A 87 6.48 -12.32 -13.62
C GLU A 87 5.17 -13.10 -13.82
N GLY A 88 4.67 -13.10 -15.06
CA GLY A 88 3.37 -13.68 -15.40
C GLY A 88 2.16 -12.77 -15.14
N TYR A 89 2.33 -11.63 -14.46
CA TYR A 89 1.25 -10.67 -14.20
C TYR A 89 1.41 -9.35 -14.97
N ASN A 90 0.26 -8.72 -15.24
CA ASN A 90 0.18 -7.37 -15.81
C ASN A 90 -0.97 -6.59 -15.13
N TRP A 91 -1.15 -5.33 -15.48
CA TRP A 91 -2.18 -4.47 -14.89
C TRP A 91 -3.63 -4.94 -15.10
N LYS A 92 -3.90 -5.89 -16.00
CA LYS A 92 -5.22 -6.54 -16.14
C LYS A 92 -5.35 -7.78 -15.25
N THR A 93 -4.25 -8.45 -14.93
CA THR A 93 -4.24 -9.74 -14.20
C THR A 93 -3.72 -9.64 -12.76
N TYR A 94 -3.22 -8.47 -12.33
CA TYR A 94 -2.67 -8.26 -10.99
C TYR A 94 -3.67 -8.53 -9.85
N GLY A 95 -4.98 -8.58 -10.15
CA GLY A 95 -6.00 -9.04 -9.20
C GLY A 95 -5.71 -10.46 -8.67
N ALA A 96 -5.26 -11.37 -9.53
CA ALA A 96 -4.85 -12.72 -9.13
C ALA A 96 -3.56 -12.71 -8.30
N MET A 97 -2.59 -11.84 -8.64
CA MET A 97 -1.40 -11.63 -7.81
C MET A 97 -1.76 -11.17 -6.39
N ASN A 98 -2.73 -10.26 -6.27
CA ASN A 98 -3.20 -9.80 -4.96
C ASN A 98 -3.91 -10.91 -4.16
N GLN A 99 -4.55 -11.86 -4.84
CA GLN A 99 -5.12 -13.04 -4.19
C GLN A 99 -4.01 -13.91 -3.59
N LEU A 100 -2.91 -14.12 -4.31
CA LEU A 100 -1.74 -14.84 -3.78
C LEU A 100 -1.10 -14.14 -2.58
N PHE A 101 -1.03 -12.80 -2.58
CA PHE A 101 -0.57 -12.03 -1.42
C PHE A 101 -1.42 -12.32 -0.18
N TRP A 102 -2.74 -12.34 -0.36
CA TRP A 102 -3.66 -12.70 0.70
C TRP A 102 -3.43 -14.14 1.18
N GLU A 103 -3.42 -15.13 0.28
CA GLU A 103 -3.25 -16.55 0.61
C GLU A 103 -1.96 -16.83 1.39
N LYS A 104 -0.84 -16.21 0.98
CA LYS A 104 0.48 -16.36 1.60
C LYS A 104 0.49 -16.01 3.09
N HIS A 105 -0.35 -15.08 3.52
CA HIS A 105 -0.25 -14.47 4.85
C HIS A 105 -1.36 -14.87 5.82
N GLN A 106 -2.17 -15.89 5.50
CA GLN A 106 -3.29 -16.30 6.37
C GLN A 106 -2.86 -16.82 7.76
N GLN A 107 -1.58 -17.13 7.96
CA GLN A 107 -0.99 -17.48 9.26
C GLN A 107 -0.18 -16.33 9.90
N THR A 108 -0.18 -15.14 9.29
CA THR A 108 0.49 -13.97 9.88
C THR A 108 -0.38 -13.38 10.98
N GLU A 109 0.20 -13.08 12.13
CA GLU A 109 -0.52 -12.41 13.22
C GLU A 109 -0.75 -10.92 12.91
N PHE A 110 -1.76 -10.32 13.53
CA PHE A 110 -2.04 -8.89 13.37
C PHE A 110 -0.83 -8.01 13.74
N THR A 111 -0.19 -8.30 14.88
CA THR A 111 0.99 -7.57 15.36
C THR A 111 2.16 -7.69 14.39
N THR A 112 2.40 -8.89 13.84
CA THR A 112 3.41 -9.09 12.80
C THR A 112 3.10 -8.31 11.54
N ALA A 113 1.83 -8.30 11.08
CA ALA A 113 1.44 -7.52 9.90
C ALA A 113 1.62 -6.01 10.10
N LEU A 114 1.41 -5.51 11.32
CA LEU A 114 1.69 -4.12 11.68
C LEU A 114 3.19 -3.81 11.62
N THR A 115 4.03 -4.62 12.26
CA THR A 115 5.50 -4.47 12.22
C THR A 115 6.03 -4.52 10.79
N LEU A 116 5.56 -5.47 9.98
CA LEU A 116 5.97 -5.59 8.57
C LEU A 116 5.66 -4.32 7.79
N LEU A 117 4.47 -3.73 7.97
CA LEU A 117 4.10 -2.49 7.29
C LEU A 117 4.93 -1.30 7.78
N GLU A 118 5.20 -1.21 9.08
CA GLU A 118 6.02 -0.13 9.65
C GLU A 118 7.44 -0.17 9.10
N GLU A 119 8.07 -1.35 9.11
CA GLU A 119 9.41 -1.55 8.56
C GLU A 119 9.45 -1.25 7.06
N SER A 120 8.48 -1.76 6.28
CA SER A 120 8.46 -1.52 4.84
C SER A 120 8.15 -0.06 4.49
N HIS A 121 7.37 0.65 5.32
CA HIS A 121 7.18 2.09 5.15
C HIS A 121 8.50 2.84 5.29
N HIS A 122 9.26 2.59 6.37
CA HIS A 122 10.55 3.22 6.59
C HIS A 122 11.53 2.93 5.44
N GLN A 123 11.58 1.67 4.98
CA GLN A 123 12.41 1.28 3.83
C GLN A 123 12.02 2.03 2.56
N VAL A 124 10.72 2.20 2.29
CA VAL A 124 10.24 2.94 1.10
C VAL A 124 10.60 4.43 1.19
N MET A 125 10.54 5.03 2.38
CA MET A 125 10.97 6.43 2.55
C MET A 125 12.47 6.57 2.29
N GLN A 126 13.30 5.70 2.87
CA GLN A 126 14.75 5.68 2.65
C GLN A 126 15.10 5.42 1.17
N LEU A 127 14.38 4.52 0.50
CA LEU A 127 14.56 4.24 -0.93
C LEU A 127 14.32 5.47 -1.81
N MET A 128 13.46 6.40 -1.38
CA MET A 128 13.15 7.62 -2.12
C MET A 128 14.25 8.69 -2.02
N GLU A 129 15.00 8.70 -0.91
CA GLU A 129 16.00 9.72 -0.58
C GLU A 129 17.03 10.01 -1.71
N PRO A 130 17.65 9.01 -2.36
CA PRO A 130 18.67 9.29 -3.38
C PRO A 130 18.11 9.89 -4.68
N PHE A 131 16.80 9.77 -4.95
CA PHE A 131 16.23 10.28 -6.19
C PHE A 131 15.99 11.79 -6.13
N SER A 132 16.37 12.48 -7.19
CA SER A 132 16.04 13.89 -7.39
C SER A 132 14.56 14.09 -7.73
N ASN A 133 14.09 15.34 -7.61
CA ASN A 133 12.74 15.71 -8.06
C ASN A 133 12.52 15.36 -9.54
N ASP A 134 13.54 15.60 -10.36
CA ASP A 134 13.52 15.29 -11.80
C ASP A 134 13.38 13.78 -12.06
N GLU A 135 14.14 12.95 -11.36
CA GLU A 135 14.02 11.49 -11.50
C GLU A 135 12.64 10.98 -11.08
N LEU A 136 12.04 11.58 -10.06
CA LEU A 136 10.72 11.21 -9.58
C LEU A 136 9.58 11.72 -10.47
N PHE A 137 9.68 12.91 -11.05
CA PHE A 137 8.52 13.58 -11.68
C PHE A 137 8.69 13.94 -13.15
N ARG A 138 9.89 13.87 -13.74
CA ARG A 138 10.07 14.06 -15.18
C ARG A 138 9.92 12.72 -15.90
N LYS A 139 8.98 12.67 -16.85
CA LYS A 139 8.75 11.47 -17.67
C LYS A 139 10.03 11.09 -18.42
N GLY A 140 10.41 9.82 -18.33
CA GLY A 140 11.61 9.29 -18.99
C GLY A 140 12.95 9.68 -18.34
N ALA A 141 12.96 10.38 -17.20
CA ALA A 141 14.20 10.63 -16.46
C ALA A 141 14.83 9.33 -15.96
N VAL A 142 14.01 8.35 -15.60
CA VAL A 142 14.41 7.01 -15.21
C VAL A 142 13.92 6.03 -16.28
N SER A 143 14.85 5.41 -17.00
CA SER A 143 14.52 4.61 -18.20
C SER A 143 13.67 3.35 -17.92
N TRP A 144 13.71 2.82 -16.70
CA TRP A 144 12.92 1.64 -16.30
C TRP A 144 11.53 1.98 -15.75
N SER A 145 11.17 3.25 -15.55
CA SER A 145 9.82 3.62 -15.06
C SER A 145 8.73 3.47 -16.13
N GLY A 146 9.11 3.11 -17.36
CA GLY A 146 8.20 2.83 -18.47
C GLY A 146 7.44 4.07 -18.93
N GLY A 147 6.13 3.93 -19.16
CA GLY A 147 5.28 5.00 -19.69
C GLY A 147 4.89 6.11 -18.69
N THR A 148 5.28 5.97 -17.41
CA THR A 148 4.94 6.91 -16.33
C THR A 148 6.19 7.37 -15.58
N THR A 149 6.02 8.26 -14.61
CA THR A 149 7.08 8.77 -13.74
C THR A 149 7.37 7.80 -12.59
N LEU A 150 8.61 7.77 -12.08
CA LEU A 150 8.97 6.94 -10.93
C LEU A 150 8.12 7.29 -9.69
N GLY A 151 7.91 8.58 -9.44
CA GLY A 151 7.07 9.07 -8.35
C GLY A 151 5.63 8.55 -8.41
N SER A 152 5.11 8.20 -9.59
CA SER A 152 3.78 7.58 -9.69
C SER A 152 3.69 6.22 -8.99
N TYR A 153 4.78 5.43 -9.01
CA TYR A 153 4.85 4.14 -8.32
C TYR A 153 4.93 4.32 -6.80
N PHE A 154 5.77 5.24 -6.33
CA PHE A 154 5.81 5.62 -4.92
C PHE A 154 4.43 6.09 -4.44
N ILE A 155 3.78 7.04 -5.14
CA ILE A 155 2.42 7.51 -4.80
C ILE A 155 1.42 6.35 -4.70
N SER A 156 1.49 5.39 -5.64
CA SER A 156 0.56 4.26 -5.70
C SER A 156 0.76 3.21 -4.60
N THR A 157 1.92 3.20 -3.95
CA THR A 157 2.33 2.24 -2.90
C THR A 157 2.42 2.89 -1.51
N THR A 158 2.35 4.22 -1.43
CA THR A 158 2.30 4.99 -0.19
C THR A 158 0.99 5.79 -0.09
N SER A 159 1.04 7.11 -0.23
CA SER A 159 -0.05 8.06 0.04
C SER A 159 -1.41 7.64 -0.51
N SER A 160 -1.50 7.22 -1.78
CA SER A 160 -2.78 6.79 -2.37
C SER A 160 -3.24 5.43 -1.86
N HIS A 161 -2.30 4.53 -1.56
CA HIS A 161 -2.61 3.21 -1.02
C HIS A 161 -3.08 3.30 0.44
N TYR A 162 -2.45 4.17 1.22
CA TYR A 162 -2.88 4.52 2.57
C TYR A 162 -4.27 5.15 2.57
N ASP A 163 -4.58 6.05 1.63
CA ASP A 163 -5.95 6.61 1.49
C ASP A 163 -7.00 5.51 1.22
N TRP A 164 -6.65 4.49 0.43
CA TRP A 164 -7.51 3.32 0.23
C TRP A 164 -7.70 2.53 1.54
N ALA A 165 -6.60 2.23 2.25
CA ALA A 165 -6.64 1.49 3.51
C ALA A 165 -7.47 2.22 4.57
N ILE A 166 -7.23 3.52 4.76
CA ILE A 166 -7.97 4.38 5.70
C ILE A 166 -9.48 4.33 5.43
N LYS A 167 -9.91 4.40 4.16
CA LYS A 167 -11.34 4.30 3.82
C LYS A 167 -11.95 2.98 4.28
N LYS A 168 -11.22 1.88 4.11
CA LYS A 168 -11.67 0.54 4.51
C LYS A 168 -11.70 0.41 6.04
N LEU A 169 -10.65 0.85 6.72
CA LEU A 169 -10.57 0.81 8.19
C LEU A 169 -11.64 1.70 8.85
N LYS A 170 -11.91 2.89 8.33
CA LYS A 170 -13.00 3.75 8.83
C LYS A 170 -14.37 3.10 8.67
N LYS A 171 -14.56 2.25 7.65
CA LYS A 171 -15.81 1.49 7.49
C LYS A 171 -15.94 0.42 8.57
N HIS A 172 -14.85 -0.28 8.88
CA HIS A 172 -14.78 -1.23 9.99
C HIS A 172 -15.01 -0.57 11.35
N GLN A 173 -14.31 0.54 11.61
CA GLN A 173 -14.46 1.33 12.83
C GLN A 173 -15.93 1.70 13.06
N LYS A 174 -16.60 2.23 12.04
CA LYS A 174 -18.03 2.55 12.12
C LYS A 174 -18.86 1.31 12.44
N SER A 175 -18.64 0.18 11.78
CA SER A 175 -19.43 -1.03 12.05
C SER A 175 -19.27 -1.56 13.47
N VAL A 176 -18.14 -1.35 14.13
CA VAL A 176 -17.97 -1.80 15.53
C VAL A 176 -18.49 -0.77 16.55
N THR A 177 -18.33 0.53 16.28
CA THR A 177 -18.83 1.59 17.17
C THR A 177 -20.36 1.62 17.29
N TYR A 178 -21.10 1.30 16.22
CA TYR A 178 -22.58 1.25 16.26
C TYR A 178 -23.15 -0.07 16.80
N THR A 179 -22.29 -1.04 17.10
CA THR A 179 -22.69 -2.37 17.62
C THR A 179 -22.32 -2.52 19.11
N SER A 180 -21.84 -1.44 19.74
CA SER A 180 -21.49 -1.37 21.17
C SER A 180 -22.60 -0.72 21.98
#